data_AF-A0A075HAK5-F1
#
_entry.id   AF-A0A075HAK5-F1
#
_cell.length_a   1.000
_cell.length_b   1.000
_cell.length_c   1.000
_cell.angle_alpha   90.00
_cell.angle_beta   90.00
_cell.angle_gamma   90.00
#
_symmetry.space_group_name_H-M   'P 1'
#
loop_
_entity.id
_entity.type
_entity.pdbx_description
1 polymer ?
#
loop_
_entity_poly.entity_id
_entity_poly.type
_entity_poly.pdbx_seq_one_letter_code
_entity_poly.pdbx_strand_id
1 'polypeptide(L)'
;MILRLPKSEENMDKTYEDKNSEDESGLVNENVTKILDKSVENAIEQFRKIREGGREDLTEKEIAEIDKECEIIRNRKIITKDLPHELVEITSKDGQIVIGPPILTRFEKARIMGARALQLSLGAPVFIEIPKNATTSLEIAVEELKQRVIPIVIKRTLSNGDYQNIPLDKFE
;
A
#
# COMPACT_ATOMS: atom_id res chain seq x y z
N MET A 1 34.07 10.71 22.41
CA MET A 1 33.92 9.72 21.31
C MET A 1 32.77 10.20 20.45
N ILE A 2 33.07 10.85 19.32
CA ILE A 2 32.05 11.51 18.48
C ILE A 2 31.48 10.45 17.54
N LEU A 3 30.23 10.03 17.80
CA LEU A 3 29.49 9.13 16.92
C LEU A 3 29.01 9.92 15.70
N ARG A 4 29.69 9.77 14.56
CA ARG A 4 29.21 10.23 13.25
C ARG A 4 28.05 9.34 12.82
N LEU A 5 26.86 9.93 12.65
CA LEU A 5 25.76 9.31 11.91
C LEU A 5 26.02 9.48 10.40
N PRO A 6 25.86 8.43 9.58
CA PRO A 6 25.93 8.58 8.13
C PRO A 6 24.65 9.23 7.59
N LYS A 7 24.81 10.18 6.67
CA LYS A 7 23.70 10.80 5.92
C LYS A 7 23.02 9.75 5.05
N SER A 8 21.69 9.64 5.16
CA SER A 8 20.85 8.94 4.20
C SER A 8 20.48 9.88 3.06
N GLU A 9 21.31 9.93 2.02
CA GLU A 9 20.91 10.44 0.71
C GLU A 9 20.93 9.27 -0.27
N GLU A 10 19.81 8.55 -0.35
CA GLU A 10 19.52 7.70 -1.51
C GLU A 10 18.11 8.06 -2.00
N ASN A 11 18.07 9.08 -2.87
CA ASN A 11 16.97 9.20 -3.82
C ASN A 11 17.08 7.98 -4.74
N MET A 12 16.18 7.01 -4.58
CA MET A 12 15.90 6.05 -5.63
C MET A 12 14.59 6.42 -6.30
N ASP A 13 14.70 7.20 -7.36
CA ASP A 13 13.72 7.20 -8.44
C ASP A 13 13.82 5.81 -9.08
N LYS A 14 13.06 4.83 -8.56
CA LYS A 14 12.99 3.50 -9.17
C LYS A 14 12.05 3.60 -10.35
N THR A 15 12.62 3.94 -11.50
CA THR A 15 12.14 3.44 -12.79
C THR A 15 11.92 1.95 -12.62
N TYR A 16 10.69 1.48 -12.81
CA TYR A 16 10.36 0.07 -12.76
C TYR A 16 11.12 -0.63 -13.87
N GLU A 17 12.28 -1.21 -13.55
CA GLU A 17 12.92 -2.19 -14.43
C GLU A 17 12.03 -3.43 -14.43
N ASP A 18 11.38 -3.68 -15.57
CA ASP A 18 10.79 -4.97 -15.91
C ASP A 18 11.90 -6.03 -15.84
N LYS A 19 12.03 -6.68 -14.68
CA LYS A 19 12.80 -7.90 -14.56
C LYS A 19 12.03 -8.99 -15.29
N ASN A 20 12.33 -9.15 -16.58
CA ASN A 20 12.11 -10.39 -17.30
C ASN A 20 12.97 -11.49 -16.65
N SER A 21 12.44 -12.11 -15.60
CA SER A 21 12.88 -13.42 -15.14
C SER A 21 12.06 -14.46 -15.91
N GLU A 22 12.63 -14.91 -17.02
CA GLU A 22 12.44 -16.29 -17.47
C GLU A 22 12.88 -17.18 -16.30
N ASP A 23 11.96 -17.94 -15.71
CA ASP A 23 12.19 -19.35 -15.39
C ASP A 23 11.03 -20.01 -14.60
N GLU A 24 10.78 -21.23 -15.07
CA GLU A 24 10.17 -22.42 -14.47
C GLU A 24 8.66 -22.49 -14.13
N SER A 25 7.97 -23.15 -15.06
CA SER A 25 6.92 -24.17 -14.89
C SER A 25 6.75 -24.74 -13.47
N GLY A 26 5.76 -24.22 -12.74
CA GLY A 26 5.14 -24.90 -11.61
C GLY A 26 3.82 -25.54 -12.03
N LEU A 27 3.68 -26.85 -11.80
CA LEU A 27 2.55 -27.73 -12.11
C LEU A 27 1.17 -27.02 -12.15
N VAL A 28 0.69 -26.70 -13.36
CA VAL A 28 -0.66 -26.18 -13.55
C VAL A 28 -1.63 -27.36 -13.50
N ASN A 29 -2.51 -27.37 -12.50
CA ASN A 29 -3.57 -28.38 -12.35
C ASN A 29 -4.47 -28.38 -13.60
N GLU A 30 -4.82 -29.55 -14.15
CA GLU A 30 -5.60 -29.71 -15.39
C GLU A 30 -6.95 -28.96 -15.38
N ASN A 31 -7.50 -28.70 -14.19
CA ASN A 31 -8.73 -27.93 -14.06
C ASN A 31 -8.51 -26.44 -14.30
N VAL A 32 -7.33 -25.90 -13.98
CA VAL A 32 -6.98 -24.48 -14.17
C VAL A 32 -6.69 -24.20 -15.64
N THR A 33 -6.00 -25.11 -16.34
CA THR A 33 -5.76 -24.98 -17.80
C THR A 33 -7.07 -24.95 -18.57
N LYS A 34 -8.00 -25.88 -18.30
CA LYS A 34 -9.33 -25.92 -18.94
C LYS A 34 -10.15 -24.64 -18.73
N ILE A 35 -10.03 -24.00 -17.56
CA ILE A 35 -10.72 -22.74 -17.26
C ILE A 35 -10.10 -21.58 -18.05
N LEU A 36 -8.77 -21.53 -18.14
CA LEU A 36 -8.06 -20.51 -18.91
C LEU A 36 -8.35 -20.66 -20.41
N ASP A 37 -8.34 -21.88 -20.94
CA ASP A 37 -8.64 -22.17 -22.34
C ASP A 37 -10.06 -21.73 -22.71
N LYS A 38 -11.05 -22.07 -21.88
CA LYS A 38 -12.44 -21.61 -22.06
C LYS A 38 -12.57 -20.08 -22.00
N SER A 39 -11.79 -19.42 -21.15
CA SER A 39 -11.79 -17.96 -21.04
C SER A 39 -11.23 -17.30 -22.29
N VAL A 40 -10.16 -17.87 -22.87
CA VAL A 40 -9.55 -17.42 -24.13
C VAL A 40 -10.50 -17.62 -25.31
N GLU A 41 -11.15 -18.79 -25.40
CA GLU A 41 -12.15 -19.08 -26.44
C GLU A 41 -13.31 -18.09 -26.40
N ASN A 42 -13.89 -17.85 -25.22
CA ASN A 42 -14.96 -16.87 -25.04
C ASN A 42 -14.53 -15.45 -25.48
N ALA A 43 -13.28 -15.06 -25.22
CA ALA A 43 -12.76 -13.76 -25.62
C ALA A 43 -12.62 -13.62 -27.14
N ILE A 44 -12.24 -14.70 -27.83
CA ILE A 44 -12.10 -14.74 -29.29
C ILE A 44 -13.48 -14.69 -29.96
N GLU A 45 -14.47 -15.43 -29.43
CA GLU A 45 -15.84 -15.39 -29.93
C GLU A 45 -16.46 -13.99 -29.79
N GLN A 46 -16.25 -13.34 -28.65
CA GLN A 46 -16.69 -11.96 -28.44
C GLN A 46 -16.00 -10.99 -29.41
N PHE A 47 -14.69 -11.16 -29.64
CA PHE A 47 -13.93 -10.32 -30.57
C PHE A 47 -14.44 -10.44 -32.01
N ARG A 48 -14.66 -11.68 -32.50
CA ARG A 48 -15.24 -11.94 -33.82
C ARG A 48 -16.62 -11.30 -33.96
N LYS A 49 -17.49 -11.49 -32.97
CA LYS A 49 -18.84 -10.91 -32.95
C LYS A 49 -18.85 -9.38 -32.98
N ILE A 50 -17.90 -8.73 -32.31
CA ILE A 50 -17.77 -7.26 -32.32
C ILE A 50 -17.31 -6.76 -33.69
N ARG A 51 -16.34 -7.45 -34.32
CA ARG A 51 -15.75 -7.01 -35.59
C ARG A 51 -16.62 -7.33 -36.81
N GLU A 52 -17.41 -8.39 -36.74
CA GLU A 52 -18.45 -8.71 -37.72
C GLU A 52 -19.58 -7.66 -37.70
N GLY A 53 -19.80 -6.98 -36.57
CA GLY A 53 -20.67 -5.79 -36.50
C GLY A 53 -22.11 -6.00 -36.99
N GLY A 54 -22.57 -7.25 -37.09
CA GLY A 54 -23.87 -7.62 -37.67
C GLY A 54 -23.96 -7.51 -39.20
N ARG A 55 -22.83 -7.43 -39.93
CA ARG A 55 -22.77 -7.51 -41.39
C ARG A 55 -22.49 -8.96 -41.81
N GLU A 56 -23.36 -9.54 -42.62
CA GLU A 56 -23.27 -10.96 -43.04
C GLU A 56 -22.24 -11.19 -44.16
N ASP A 57 -21.80 -10.12 -44.87
CA ASP A 57 -20.90 -10.21 -46.02
C ASP A 57 -19.54 -9.57 -45.72
N LEU A 58 -18.61 -10.33 -45.14
CA LEU A 58 -17.20 -9.94 -45.02
C LEU A 58 -16.41 -10.46 -46.21
N THR A 59 -15.51 -9.63 -46.77
CA THR A 59 -14.59 -10.08 -47.81
C THR A 59 -13.55 -11.05 -47.25
N GLU A 60 -13.06 -11.98 -48.08
CA GLU A 60 -12.04 -12.97 -47.68
C GLU A 60 -10.79 -12.34 -47.03
N LYS A 61 -10.47 -11.09 -47.41
CA LYS A 61 -9.37 -10.31 -46.83
C LYS A 61 -9.65 -9.87 -45.39
N GLU A 62 -10.87 -9.43 -45.11
CA GLU A 62 -11.30 -9.00 -43.78
C GLU A 62 -11.38 -10.19 -42.82
N ILE A 63 -11.85 -11.36 -43.30
CA ILE A 63 -11.85 -12.61 -42.53
C ILE A 63 -10.41 -13.02 -42.18
N ALA A 64 -9.49 -12.96 -43.14
CA ALA A 64 -8.08 -13.27 -42.91
C ALA A 64 -7.39 -12.29 -41.94
N GLU A 65 -7.82 -11.03 -41.90
CA GLU A 65 -7.34 -10.04 -40.93
C GLU A 65 -7.89 -10.30 -39.51
N ILE A 66 -9.17 -10.68 -39.42
CA ILE A 66 -9.81 -11.05 -38.14
C ILE A 66 -9.15 -12.29 -37.55
N ASP A 67 -8.86 -13.31 -38.36
CA ASP A 67 -8.21 -14.54 -37.89
C ASP A 67 -6.78 -14.30 -37.42
N LYS A 68 -6.00 -13.46 -38.12
CA LYS A 68 -4.67 -13.04 -37.66
C LYS A 68 -4.72 -12.36 -36.30
N GLU A 69 -5.69 -11.50 -36.07
CA GLU A 69 -5.86 -10.84 -34.76
C GLU A 69 -6.33 -11.80 -33.68
N CYS A 70 -7.17 -12.78 -34.02
CA CYS A 70 -7.55 -13.85 -33.09
C CYS A 70 -6.36 -14.72 -32.69
N GLU A 71 -5.41 -14.98 -33.60
CA GLU A 71 -4.16 -15.70 -33.29
C GLU A 71 -3.24 -14.89 -32.37
N ILE A 72 -3.16 -13.57 -32.55
CA ILE A 72 -2.44 -12.69 -31.63
C ILE A 72 -3.08 -12.75 -30.23
N ILE A 73 -4.42 -12.79 -30.14
CA ILE A 73 -5.16 -12.92 -28.88
C ILE A 73 -4.95 -14.28 -28.22
N ARG A 74 -4.79 -15.37 -28.99
CA ARG A 74 -4.47 -16.70 -28.47
C ARG A 74 -3.05 -16.78 -27.92
N ASN A 75 -2.10 -16.16 -28.62
CA ASN A 75 -0.68 -16.27 -28.30
C ASN A 75 -0.21 -15.27 -27.23
N ARG A 76 -1.05 -14.30 -26.84
CA ARG A 76 -0.70 -13.35 -25.78
C ARG A 76 -0.52 -14.08 -24.45
N LYS A 77 0.55 -13.77 -23.73
CA LYS A 77 0.80 -14.29 -22.39
C LYS A 77 -0.21 -13.70 -21.41
N ILE A 78 -1.00 -14.56 -20.76
CA ILE A 78 -1.90 -14.13 -19.68
C ILE A 78 -1.04 -13.95 -18.44
N ILE A 79 -0.93 -12.70 -17.95
CA ILE A 79 -0.25 -12.41 -16.69
C ILE A 79 -1.25 -12.68 -15.57
N THR A 80 -1.16 -13.85 -14.94
CA THR A 80 -1.98 -14.24 -13.76
C THR A 80 -1.25 -14.03 -12.44
N LYS A 81 -0.10 -13.36 -12.46
CA LYS A 81 0.68 -13.11 -11.25
C LYS A 81 0.02 -11.98 -10.47
N ASP A 82 -0.78 -12.33 -9.48
CA ASP A 82 -1.05 -11.45 -8.35
C ASP A 82 0.28 -11.28 -7.61
N LEU A 83 1.01 -10.21 -7.91
CA LEU A 83 2.21 -9.86 -7.17
C LEU A 83 1.79 -9.58 -5.72
N PRO A 84 2.24 -10.36 -4.72
CA PRO A 84 1.92 -10.05 -3.33
C PRO A 84 2.53 -8.69 -3.01
N HIS A 85 1.69 -7.78 -2.52
CA HIS A 85 2.15 -6.47 -2.08
C HIS A 85 2.97 -6.63 -0.79
N GLU A 86 4.24 -6.25 -0.83
CA GLU A 86 5.08 -6.19 0.37
C GLU A 86 4.84 -4.86 1.10
N LEU A 87 4.81 -4.89 2.44
CA LEU A 87 4.55 -3.69 3.24
C LEU A 87 5.70 -2.69 3.09
N VAL A 88 5.43 -1.52 2.53
CA VAL A 88 6.42 -0.45 2.36
C VAL A 88 6.14 0.70 3.32
N GLU A 89 7.21 1.28 3.88
CA GLU A 89 7.13 2.53 4.63
C GLU A 89 7.09 3.73 3.65
N ILE A 90 6.01 4.48 3.70
CA ILE A 90 5.83 5.70 2.91
C ILE A 90 6.56 6.84 3.62
N THR A 91 7.75 7.17 3.14
CA THR A 91 8.52 8.33 3.62
C THR A 91 8.25 9.54 2.74
N SER A 92 7.95 10.69 3.35
CA SER A 92 7.73 11.95 2.64
C SER A 92 8.98 12.83 2.80
N LYS A 93 9.51 13.38 1.69
CA LYS A 93 10.79 14.13 1.69
C LYS A 93 10.78 15.35 2.62
N ASP A 94 9.60 15.92 2.85
CA ASP A 94 9.42 17.12 3.70
C ASP A 94 8.86 16.78 5.09
N GLY A 95 8.73 15.49 5.43
CA GLY A 95 8.10 15.05 6.68
C GLY A 95 6.61 15.41 6.78
N GLN A 96 5.95 15.58 5.63
CA GLN A 96 4.50 15.80 5.54
C GLN A 96 3.72 14.51 5.81
N ILE A 97 2.55 14.66 6.41
CA ILE A 97 1.60 13.57 6.64
C ILE A 97 0.94 13.24 5.30
N VAL A 98 1.22 12.04 4.76
CA VAL A 98 0.67 11.56 3.49
C VAL A 98 -0.57 10.72 3.74
N ILE A 99 -0.55 9.92 4.82
CA ILE A 99 -1.64 9.03 5.17
C ILE A 99 -2.61 9.73 6.13
N GLY A 100 -3.83 9.96 5.66
CA GLY A 100 -4.92 10.49 6.46
C GLY A 100 -4.81 12.00 6.75
N PRO A 101 -5.67 12.54 7.61
CA PRO A 101 -5.71 13.98 7.88
C PRO A 101 -4.49 14.46 8.70
N PRO A 102 -4.03 15.72 8.54
CA PRO A 102 -2.86 16.25 9.24
C PRO A 102 -3.09 16.50 10.75
N ILE A 103 -4.32 16.28 11.22
CA ILE A 103 -4.71 16.38 12.63
C ILE A 103 -4.68 15.03 13.33
N LEU A 104 -4.45 15.06 14.65
CA LEU A 104 -4.66 13.92 15.54
C LEU A 104 -6.14 13.57 15.60
N THR A 105 -6.48 12.35 15.18
CA THR A 105 -7.86 11.87 15.28
C THR A 105 -8.26 11.67 16.75
N ARG A 106 -9.57 11.73 17.03
CA ARG A 106 -10.10 11.47 18.38
C ARG A 106 -9.68 10.10 18.94
N PHE A 107 -9.53 9.11 18.05
CA PHE A 107 -9.14 7.74 18.41
C PHE A 107 -7.65 7.65 18.74
N GLU A 108 -6.79 8.27 17.92
CA GLU A 108 -5.35 8.35 18.20
C GLU A 108 -5.09 9.10 19.51
N LYS A 109 -5.75 10.25 19.69
CA LYS A 109 -5.65 11.05 20.93
C LYS A 109 -6.05 10.22 22.16
N ALA A 110 -7.18 9.51 22.09
CA ALA A 110 -7.65 8.64 23.17
C ALA A 110 -6.68 7.48 23.44
N ARG A 111 -6.11 6.88 22.38
CA ARG A 111 -5.16 5.77 22.49
C ARG A 111 -3.86 6.21 23.14
N ILE A 112 -3.33 7.37 22.75
CA ILE A 112 -2.08 7.93 23.28
C ILE A 112 -2.25 8.28 24.75
N MET A 113 -3.32 9.00 25.13
CA MET A 113 -3.56 9.33 26.55
C MET A 113 -3.74 8.08 27.41
N GLY A 114 -4.43 7.05 26.91
CA GLY A 114 -4.64 5.82 27.66
C GLY A 114 -3.35 5.04 27.87
N ALA A 115 -2.55 4.88 26.80
CA ALA A 115 -1.25 4.22 26.89
C ALA A 115 -0.30 5.00 27.81
N ARG A 116 -0.27 6.33 27.71
CA ARG A 116 0.60 7.17 28.54
C ARG A 116 0.17 7.18 30.01
N ALA A 117 -1.13 7.27 30.28
CA ALA A 117 -1.66 7.17 31.64
C ALA A 117 -1.29 5.83 32.29
N LEU A 118 -1.33 4.73 31.52
CA LEU A 118 -0.88 3.42 32.00
C LEU A 118 0.62 3.42 32.32
N GLN A 119 1.47 3.98 31.44
CA GLN A 119 2.90 4.10 31.71
C GLN A 119 3.19 4.86 33.01
N LEU A 120 2.51 5.99 33.23
CA LEU A 120 2.66 6.80 34.43
C LEU A 120 2.22 6.04 35.69
N SER A 121 1.11 5.30 35.63
CA SER A 121 0.65 4.44 36.73
C SER A 121 1.63 3.31 37.05
N LEU A 122 2.45 2.89 36.08
CA LEU A 122 3.53 1.92 36.28
C LEU A 122 4.85 2.57 36.75
N GLY A 123 4.84 3.86 37.06
CA GLY A 123 6.00 4.59 37.57
C GLY A 123 6.96 5.10 36.49
N ALA A 124 6.52 5.19 35.23
CA ALA A 124 7.33 5.83 34.18
C ALA A 124 7.58 7.32 34.49
N PRO A 125 8.72 7.88 34.09
CA PRO A 125 9.05 9.29 34.34
C PRO A 125 8.11 10.22 33.56
N VAL A 126 7.75 11.33 34.20
CA VAL A 126 6.97 12.44 33.62
C VAL A 126 7.92 13.38 32.86
N PHE A 127 7.49 13.91 31.72
CA PHE A 127 8.27 14.85 30.88
C PHE A 127 7.94 16.32 31.12
N ILE A 128 6.90 16.61 31.90
CA ILE A 128 6.49 17.95 32.32
C ILE A 128 6.66 18.13 33.83
N GLU A 129 6.76 19.38 34.27
CA GLU A 129 6.60 19.70 35.69
C GLU A 129 5.16 19.40 36.12
N ILE A 130 4.99 18.61 37.19
CA ILE A 130 3.68 18.20 37.67
C ILE A 130 2.94 19.44 38.19
N PRO A 131 1.86 19.88 37.53
CA PRO A 131 1.11 21.01 38.03
C PRO A 131 0.42 20.60 39.34
N LYS A 132 0.34 21.53 40.30
CA LYS A 132 -0.25 21.27 41.64
C LYS A 132 -1.69 20.75 41.60
N ASN A 133 -2.37 20.87 40.45
CA ASN A 133 -3.75 20.48 40.23
C ASN A 133 -3.90 19.08 39.59
N ALA A 134 -2.83 18.50 39.01
CA ALA A 134 -2.92 17.17 38.40
C ALA A 134 -2.69 16.11 39.47
N THR A 135 -3.74 15.38 39.80
CA THR A 135 -3.72 14.34 40.85
C THR A 135 -3.71 12.95 40.23
N THR A 136 -4.20 12.81 38.99
CA THR A 136 -4.37 11.51 38.32
C THR A 136 -3.38 11.33 37.16
N SER A 137 -2.88 10.11 36.95
CA SER A 137 -2.02 9.75 35.80
C SER A 137 -2.61 10.18 34.45
N LEU A 138 -3.95 10.13 34.32
CA LEU A 138 -4.64 10.56 33.11
C LEU A 138 -4.54 12.07 32.87
N GLU A 139 -4.66 12.88 33.91
CA GLU A 139 -4.55 14.34 33.80
C GLU A 139 -3.13 14.74 33.39
N ILE A 140 -2.12 14.09 33.97
CA ILE A 140 -0.72 14.28 33.59
C ILE A 140 -0.51 13.89 32.12
N ALA A 141 -1.03 12.73 31.68
CA ALA A 141 -0.93 12.30 30.29
C ALA A 141 -1.63 13.26 29.30
N VAL A 142 -2.77 13.83 29.69
CA VAL A 142 -3.47 14.84 28.88
C VAL A 142 -2.63 16.11 28.74
N GLU A 143 -1.99 16.54 29.82
CA GLU A 143 -1.16 17.75 29.80
C GLU A 143 0.15 17.55 29.03
N GLU A 144 0.79 16.39 29.16
CA GLU A 144 1.94 16.01 28.34
C GLU A 144 1.58 15.95 26.85
N LEU A 145 0.39 15.42 26.52
CA LEU A 145 -0.09 15.33 25.14
C LEU A 145 -0.38 16.71 24.55
N LYS A 146 -0.91 17.65 25.36
CA LYS A 146 -1.10 19.06 24.93
C LYS A 146 0.23 19.75 24.62
N GLN A 147 1.27 19.47 25.42
CA GLN A 147 2.61 20.01 25.19
C GLN A 147 3.41 19.23 24.13
N ARG A 148 2.87 18.11 23.62
CA ARG A 148 3.49 17.21 22.63
C ARG A 148 4.85 16.66 23.04
N VAL A 149 5.13 16.57 24.34
CA VAL A 149 6.43 16.07 24.85
C VAL A 149 6.50 14.54 24.97
N ILE A 150 5.42 13.84 24.66
CA ILE A 150 5.37 12.38 24.77
C ILE A 150 6.15 11.76 23.60
N PRO A 151 7.20 10.96 23.86
CA PRO A 151 8.02 10.34 22.80
C PRO A 151 7.30 9.13 22.19
N ILE A 152 6.21 9.37 21.45
CA ILE A 152 5.41 8.36 20.74
C ILE A 152 5.31 8.74 19.26
N VAL A 153 5.37 7.72 18.41
CA VAL A 153 5.17 7.80 16.96
C VAL A 153 3.89 7.08 16.59
N ILE A 154 3.08 7.69 15.72
CA ILE A 154 1.83 7.11 15.23
C ILE A 154 2.10 6.39 13.92
N LYS A 155 1.82 5.09 13.88
CA LYS A 155 1.87 4.29 12.65
C LYS A 155 0.47 4.25 12.03
N ARG A 156 0.28 4.91 10.88
CA ARG A 156 -0.94 4.81 10.07
C ARG A 156 -0.73 3.80 8.96
N THR A 157 -1.69 2.89 8.76
CA THR A 157 -1.64 1.81 7.76
C THR A 157 -2.77 1.97 6.73
N LEU A 158 -2.48 1.78 5.45
CA LEU A 158 -3.47 1.65 4.38
C LEU A 158 -4.04 0.23 4.31
N SER A 159 -5.08 0.05 3.51
CA SER A 159 -5.68 -1.27 3.24
C SER A 159 -4.74 -2.24 2.51
N ASN A 160 -3.78 -1.74 1.74
CA ASN A 160 -2.73 -2.55 1.13
C ASN A 160 -1.62 -2.95 2.14
N GLY A 161 -1.65 -2.40 3.35
CA GLY A 161 -0.68 -2.67 4.41
C GLY A 161 0.52 -1.71 4.44
N ASP A 162 0.68 -0.84 3.44
CA ASP A 162 1.66 0.24 3.51
C ASP A 162 1.40 1.12 4.72
N TYR A 163 2.48 1.70 5.26
CA TYR A 163 2.37 2.48 6.47
C TYR A 163 3.27 3.70 6.49
N GLN A 164 2.90 4.65 7.32
CA GLN A 164 3.70 5.85 7.60
C GLN A 164 3.85 5.99 9.11
N ASN A 165 5.09 6.20 9.54
CA ASN A 165 5.43 6.55 10.91
C ASN A 165 5.44 8.08 11.05
N ILE A 166 4.53 8.62 11.85
CA ILE A 166 4.33 10.06 12.01
C ILE A 166 4.66 10.46 13.45
N PRO A 167 5.74 11.23 13.69
CA PRO A 167 6.05 11.80 14.99
C PRO A 167 4.97 12.77 15.46
N LEU A 168 4.77 12.86 16.78
CA LEU A 168 3.75 13.73 17.38
C LEU A 168 3.94 15.22 17.02
N ASP A 169 5.19 15.65 16.84
CA ASP A 169 5.57 17.03 16.50
C ASP A 169 5.05 17.49 15.13
N LYS A 170 4.71 16.55 14.25
CA LYS A 170 4.27 16.83 12.88
C LYS A 170 2.78 17.13 12.76
N PHE A 171 2.00 16.89 13.80
CA PHE A 171 0.56 17.14 13.80
C PHE A 171 0.25 18.62 14.08
N GLU A 172 -0.80 19.15 13.47
CA GLU A 172 -1.31 20.51 13.70
C GLU A 172 -1.94 20.71 15.08
#